data_AF-A0A7V1ULD7-F1
#
_entry.id   AF-A0A7V1ULD7-F1
#
_cell.length_a   1.000
_cell.length_b   1.000
_cell.length_c   1.000
_cell.angle_alpha   90.00
_cell.angle_beta   90.00
_cell.angle_gamma   90.00
#
_symmetry.space_group_name_H-M   'P 1'
#
loop_
_entity.id
_entity.type
_entity.pdbx_description
1 polymer ?
#
loop_
_entity_poly.entity_id
_entity_poly.type
_entity_poly.pdbx_seq_one_letter_code
_entity_poly.pdbx_strand_id
1 'polypeptide(L)'
;MEAKKAEVIDIPFAKWEPPKDEGCRVVKSDGTRCGKPVWQEGMCGVHREWEMTMSAAMGLPFPEDQLSMHRFLLRALDLVVSGKISERRLRAMETLCRMIVRNARVGRYEV
;
A
#
# COMPACT_ATOMS: atom_id res chain seq x y z
N MET A 1 44.56 18.96 22.94
CA MET A 1 43.89 17.71 22.52
C MET A 1 43.38 17.94 21.11
N GLU A 2 44.02 17.37 20.10
CA GLU A 2 43.54 17.45 18.72
C GLU A 2 42.39 16.46 18.53
N ALA A 3 41.29 16.93 17.95
CA ALA A 3 40.14 16.10 17.62
C ALA A 3 40.50 15.17 16.45
N LYS A 4 40.37 13.85 16.66
CA LYS A 4 40.53 12.87 15.58
C LYS A 4 39.42 13.09 14.54
N LYS A 5 39.82 13.33 13.28
CA LYS A 5 38.89 13.42 12.14
C LYS A 5 38.17 12.07 11.97
N ALA A 6 36.86 12.10 11.86
CA ALA A 6 36.07 10.94 11.48
C ALA A 6 36.30 10.63 9.99
N GLU A 7 36.68 9.39 9.69
CA GLU A 7 36.87 8.90 8.34
C GLU A 7 35.58 8.17 7.91
N VAL A 8 34.95 8.65 6.83
CA VAL A 8 33.73 8.03 6.27
C VAL A 8 34.17 6.88 5.38
N ILE A 9 33.87 5.66 5.81
CA ILE A 9 34.13 4.44 5.04
C ILE A 9 32.82 4.04 4.36
N ASP A 10 32.78 4.13 3.03
CA ASP A 10 31.69 3.57 2.24
C ASP A 10 31.74 2.04 2.30
N ILE A 11 30.86 1.45 3.11
CA ILE A 11 30.68 0.00 3.12
C ILE A 11 29.82 -0.34 1.91
N PRO A 12 30.34 -1.10 0.92
CA PRO A 12 29.52 -1.52 -0.21
C PRO A 12 28.42 -2.43 0.32
N PHE A 13 27.18 -1.93 0.31
CA PHE A 13 26.01 -2.78 0.53
C PHE A 13 26.03 -3.83 -0.58
N ALA A 14 26.28 -5.09 -0.21
CA ALA A 14 26.08 -6.21 -1.12
C ALA A 14 24.70 -6.04 -1.75
N LYS A 15 24.63 -6.05 -3.09
CA LYS A 15 23.35 -6.02 -3.80
C LYS A 15 22.55 -7.22 -3.29
N TRP A 16 21.54 -6.93 -2.48
CA TRP A 16 20.64 -7.93 -1.98
C TRP A 16 19.84 -8.45 -3.18
N GLU A 17 20.11 -9.68 -3.59
CA GLU A 17 19.36 -10.37 -4.63
C GLU A 17 18.27 -11.22 -3.96
N PRO A 18 16.98 -10.91 -4.14
CA PRO A 18 15.91 -11.71 -3.56
C PRO A 18 15.96 -13.15 -4.09
N PRO A 19 15.62 -14.15 -3.25
CA PRO A 19 15.48 -15.54 -3.69
C PRO A 19 14.48 -15.66 -4.84
N LYS A 20 14.83 -16.45 -5.86
CA LYS A 20 14.15 -16.49 -7.17
C LYS A 20 12.71 -17.07 -7.17
N ASP A 21 12.25 -17.66 -6.06
CA ASP A 21 11.04 -18.51 -6.07
C ASP A 21 9.92 -18.06 -5.11
N GLU A 22 10.04 -16.91 -4.46
CA GLU A 22 8.97 -16.39 -3.62
C GLU A 22 8.22 -15.30 -4.39
N GLY A 23 7.11 -15.67 -5.03
CA GLY A 23 6.13 -14.72 -5.54
C GLY A 23 5.47 -13.96 -4.37
N CYS A 24 4.98 -12.75 -4.64
CA CYS A 24 4.32 -11.91 -3.64
C CYS A 24 3.25 -12.70 -2.86
N ARG A 25 3.28 -12.61 -1.52
CA ARG A 25 2.39 -13.37 -0.64
C ARG A 25 0.91 -13.02 -0.80
N VAL A 26 0.61 -11.85 -1.36
CA VAL A 26 -0.76 -11.34 -1.48
C VAL A 26 -1.57 -12.16 -2.47
N VAL A 27 -2.78 -12.52 -2.03
CA VAL A 27 -3.80 -13.20 -2.82
C VAL A 27 -4.81 -12.16 -3.29
N LYS A 28 -5.11 -12.16 -4.59
CA LYS A 28 -6.07 -11.26 -5.23
C LYS A 28 -7.51 -11.63 -4.88
N SER A 29 -8.44 -10.76 -5.26
CA SER A 29 -9.89 -10.93 -5.06
C SER A 29 -10.48 -12.18 -5.72
N ASP A 30 -9.83 -12.70 -6.76
CA ASP A 30 -10.19 -13.92 -7.50
C ASP A 30 -9.54 -15.20 -6.93
N GLY A 31 -8.79 -15.09 -5.82
CA GLY A 31 -8.09 -16.21 -5.19
C GLY A 31 -6.72 -16.55 -5.80
N THR A 32 -6.28 -15.85 -6.84
CA THR A 32 -4.97 -16.06 -7.45
C THR A 32 -3.86 -15.34 -6.68
N ARG A 33 -2.63 -15.90 -6.67
CA ARG A 33 -1.47 -15.20 -6.06
C ARG A 33 -0.98 -14.08 -6.97
N CYS A 34 -0.47 -13.01 -6.35
CA CYS A 34 0.22 -11.96 -7.08
C CYS A 34 1.50 -12.50 -7.73
N GLY A 35 1.57 -12.45 -9.06
CA GLY A 35 2.71 -12.93 -9.84
C GLY A 35 3.91 -11.98 -9.90
N LYS A 36 3.91 -10.87 -9.13
CA LYS A 36 5.04 -9.94 -9.09
C LYS A 36 6.16 -10.50 -8.20
N PRO A 37 7.43 -10.23 -8.53
CA PRO A 37 8.56 -10.66 -7.72
C PRO A 37 8.50 -10.01 -6.33
N VAL A 38 8.88 -10.77 -5.30
CA VAL A 38 9.02 -10.25 -3.94
C VAL A 38 10.17 -9.25 -3.90
N TRP A 39 9.93 -8.12 -3.25
CA TRP A 39 10.92 -7.09 -3.03
C TRP A 39 11.39 -7.07 -1.57
N GLN A 40 10.49 -7.04 -0.59
CA GLN A 40 10.83 -7.11 0.83
C GLN A 40 9.69 -7.78 1.61
N GLU A 41 10.02 -8.49 2.69
CA GLU A 41 9.04 -9.07 3.64
C GLU A 41 7.99 -10.00 2.99
N GLY A 42 8.37 -10.70 1.92
CA GLY A 42 7.46 -11.59 1.20
C GLY A 42 6.39 -10.85 0.37
N MET A 43 6.54 -9.54 0.14
CA MET A 43 5.64 -8.74 -0.69
C MET A 43 6.37 -8.05 -1.84
N CYS A 44 5.68 -7.85 -2.96
CA CYS A 44 6.18 -6.97 -4.02
C CYS A 44 6.10 -5.50 -3.56
N GLY A 45 6.89 -4.62 -4.19
CA GLY A 45 6.93 -3.20 -3.80
C GLY A 45 5.57 -2.51 -3.80
N VAL A 46 4.72 -2.87 -4.77
CA VAL A 46 3.35 -2.33 -4.87
C VAL A 46 2.49 -2.75 -3.68
N HIS A 47 2.46 -4.04 -3.34
CA HIS A 47 1.67 -4.54 -2.21
C HIS A 47 2.21 -4.10 -0.86
N ARG A 48 3.53 -3.93 -0.75
CA ARG A 48 4.16 -3.37 0.44
C ARG A 48 3.75 -1.91 0.62
N GLU A 49 3.81 -1.10 -0.44
CA GLU A 49 3.29 0.27 -0.41
C GLU A 49 1.82 0.29 0.00
N TRP A 50 1.01 -0.67 -0.47
CA TRP A 50 -0.39 -0.77 -0.08
C TRP A 50 -0.61 -1.11 1.39
N GLU A 51 0.16 -2.04 1.99
CA GLU A 51 0.12 -2.25 3.45
C GLU A 51 0.54 -0.99 4.21
N MET A 52 1.40 -0.15 3.63
CA MET A 52 1.78 1.14 4.18
C MET A 52 0.78 2.27 3.88
N THR A 53 -0.28 2.02 3.09
CA THR A 53 -1.30 3.04 2.79
C THR A 53 -2.26 3.26 3.94
N MET A 54 -2.87 4.45 3.95
CA MET A 54 -3.91 4.83 4.91
C MET A 54 -5.12 3.87 4.88
N SER A 55 -5.42 3.23 3.75
CA SER A 55 -6.47 2.23 3.61
C SER A 55 -6.22 1.02 4.53
N ALA A 56 -5.01 0.47 4.48
CA ALA A 56 -4.60 -0.67 5.30
C ALA A 56 -4.60 -0.31 6.80
N ALA A 57 -4.15 0.89 7.17
CA ALA A 57 -4.21 1.39 8.55
C ALA A 57 -5.65 1.54 9.09
N MET A 58 -6.65 1.58 8.20
CA MET A 58 -8.08 1.62 8.54
C MET A 58 -8.76 0.24 8.41
N GLY A 59 -8.01 -0.83 8.12
CA GLY A 59 -8.54 -2.17 7.89
C GLY A 59 -9.37 -2.27 6.61
N LEU A 60 -9.15 -1.37 5.65
CA LEU A 60 -9.86 -1.32 4.38
C LEU A 60 -9.04 -2.01 3.29
N PRO A 61 -9.68 -2.85 2.45
CA PRO A 61 -9.00 -3.44 1.30
C PRO A 61 -8.63 -2.34 0.30
N PHE A 62 -7.44 -2.41 -0.29
CA PHE A 62 -7.09 -1.50 -1.38
C PHE A 62 -7.92 -1.83 -2.63
N PRO A 63 -8.54 -0.84 -3.29
CA PRO A 63 -9.38 -1.11 -4.46
C PRO A 63 -8.56 -1.15 -5.75
N GLU A 64 -8.33 -2.35 -6.28
CA GLU A 64 -7.58 -2.60 -7.53
C GLU A 64 -8.46 -2.60 -8.79
N ASP A 65 -9.74 -2.90 -8.61
CA ASP A 65 -10.74 -3.10 -9.65
C ASP A 65 -12.11 -2.53 -9.21
N GLN A 66 -13.11 -2.57 -10.08
CA GLN A 66 -14.44 -2.03 -9.78
C GLN A 66 -15.15 -2.77 -8.63
N LEU A 67 -14.92 -4.07 -8.47
CA LEU A 67 -15.55 -4.89 -7.44
C LEU A 67 -14.95 -4.61 -6.06
N SER A 68 -13.63 -4.56 -5.98
CA SER A 68 -12.86 -4.18 -4.80
C SER A 68 -13.11 -2.72 -4.41
N MET A 69 -13.35 -1.82 -5.38
CA MET A 69 -13.83 -0.47 -5.12
C MET A 69 -15.18 -0.46 -4.40
N HIS A 70 -16.15 -1.24 -4.87
CA HIS A 70 -17.43 -1.37 -4.18
C HIS A 70 -17.27 -1.92 -2.76
N ARG A 71 -16.45 -2.96 -2.58
CA ARG A 71 -16.17 -3.54 -1.25
C ARG A 71 -15.50 -2.54 -0.31
N PHE A 72 -14.54 -1.76 -0.82
CA PHE A 72 -13.89 -0.68 -0.10
C PHE A 72 -14.92 0.36 0.38
N LEU A 73 -15.79 0.85 -0.51
CA LEU A 73 -16.81 1.84 -0.18
C LEU A 73 -17.83 1.33 0.84
N LEU A 74 -18.27 0.08 0.71
CA LEU A 74 -19.19 -0.53 1.67
C LEU A 74 -18.56 -0.65 3.06
N ARG A 75 -17.30 -1.05 3.16
CA ARG A 75 -16.58 -1.12 4.44
C ARG A 75 -16.31 0.24 5.03
N ALA A 76 -15.98 1.23 4.21
CA ALA A 76 -15.82 2.61 4.64
C ALA A 76 -17.14 3.16 5.21
N LEU A 77 -18.27 2.92 4.54
CA LEU A 77 -19.60 3.30 5.01
C LEU A 77 -19.97 2.61 6.32
N ASP A 78 -19.73 1.30 6.43
CA ASP A 78 -19.95 0.54 7.67
C ASP A 78 -19.17 1.13 8.86
N LEU A 79 -17.90 1.49 8.66
CA LEU A 79 -17.09 2.14 9.71
C LEU A 79 -17.65 3.51 10.13
N VAL A 80 -18.20 4.28 9.19
CA VAL A 80 -18.79 5.59 9.47
C VAL A 80 -20.13 5.45 10.19
N VAL A 81 -21.03 4.63 9.65
CA VAL A 81 -22.39 4.44 10.19
C VAL A 81 -22.35 3.76 11.57
N SER A 82 -21.42 2.81 11.77
CA SER A 82 -21.26 2.16 13.07
C SER A 82 -20.62 3.04 14.15
N GLY A 83 -20.15 4.24 13.81
CA GLY A 83 -19.44 5.13 14.73
C GLY A 83 -18.09 4.58 15.20
N LYS A 84 -17.57 3.51 14.59
CA LYS A 84 -16.31 2.85 14.96
C LYS A 84 -15.07 3.54 14.37
N ILE A 85 -15.22 4.81 13.96
CA ILE A 85 -14.16 5.59 13.36
C ILE A 85 -13.95 6.89 14.16
N SER A 86 -12.70 7.18 14.49
CA SER A 86 -12.33 8.45 15.12
C SER A 86 -12.34 9.58 14.11
N GLU A 87 -12.52 10.82 14.58
CA GLU A 87 -12.52 12.01 13.70
C GLU A 87 -11.24 12.11 12.85
N ARG A 88 -10.08 11.81 13.44
CA ARG A 88 -8.80 11.75 12.72
C ARG A 88 -8.84 10.74 11.56
N ARG A 89 -9.42 9.56 11.80
CA ARG A 89 -9.55 8.51 10.77
C ARG A 89 -10.62 8.87 9.72
N LEU A 90 -11.66 9.60 10.10
CA LEU A 90 -12.67 10.09 9.17
C LEU A 90 -12.07 11.10 8.17
N ARG A 91 -11.27 12.05 8.64
CA ARG A 91 -10.54 13.00 7.77
C ARG A 91 -9.58 12.27 6.83
N ALA A 92 -8.88 11.27 7.35
CA ALA A 92 -8.02 10.39 6.56
C ALA A 92 -8.78 9.62 5.46
N MET A 93 -9.96 9.08 5.79
CA MET A 93 -10.87 8.43 4.85
C MET A 93 -11.32 9.38 3.74
N GLU A 94 -11.67 10.62 4.10
CA GLU A 94 -12.06 11.65 3.13
C GLU A 94 -10.92 11.93 2.14
N THR A 95 -9.69 12.12 2.63
CA THR A 95 -8.51 12.29 1.78
C THR A 95 -8.31 11.11 0.83
N LEU A 96 -8.46 9.89 1.33
CA LEU A 96 -8.33 8.67 0.55
C LEU A 96 -9.39 8.58 -0.56
N CYS A 97 -10.66 8.86 -0.24
CA CYS A 97 -11.75 8.91 -1.22
C CYS A 97 -11.51 9.98 -2.29
N ARG A 98 -11.01 11.17 -1.91
CA ARG A 98 -10.66 12.23 -2.87
C ARG A 98 -9.55 11.79 -3.82
N MET A 99 -8.51 11.14 -3.30
CA MET A 99 -7.41 10.59 -4.11
C MET A 99 -7.93 9.55 -5.11
N ILE A 100 -8.76 8.62 -4.66
CA ILE A 100 -9.39 7.59 -5.51
C ILE A 100 -10.20 8.24 -6.64
N VAL A 101 -11.05 9.22 -6.32
CA VAL A 101 -11.87 9.92 -7.33
C VAL A 101 -11.00 10.67 -8.33
N ARG A 102 -9.92 11.31 -7.87
CA ARG A 102 -8.96 11.99 -8.75
C ARG A 102 -8.32 11.00 -9.72
N ASN A 103 -7.82 9.87 -9.23
CA ASN A 103 -7.17 8.85 -10.07
C ASN A 103 -8.15 8.22 -11.06
N ALA A 104 -9.38 7.93 -10.62
CA ALA A 104 -10.44 7.40 -11.47
C ALA A 104 -10.87 8.38 -12.58
N ARG A 105 -10.70 9.70 -12.37
CA ARG A 105 -10.98 10.72 -13.40
C ARG A 105 -9.82 10.87 -14.37
N VAL A 106 -8.57 10.82 -13.90
CA VAL A 106 -7.38 10.91 -14.77
C VAL A 106 -7.34 9.72 -15.75
N GLY A 107 -7.66 8.51 -15.29
CA GLY A 107 -7.72 7.33 -16.16
C GLY A 107 -8.85 7.34 -17.21
N ARG A 108 -9.77 8.31 -17.20
CA ARG A 108 -10.81 8.46 -18.23
C ARG A 108 -10.38 9.33 -19.43
N TYR A 109 -9.18 9.90 -19.40
CA TYR A 109 -8.65 10.77 -20.48
C TYR A 109 -7.56 10.09 -21.33
N GLU A 110 -7.30 8.80 -21.14
CA GLU A 110 -6.34 8.02 -21.94
C GLU A 110 -7.01 6.79 -22.59
N VAL A 111 -8.14 7.00 -23.28
CA VAL A 111 -8.71 6.04 -24.24
C VAL A 111 -9.09 6.76 -25.52
#